data_AF-A0A930MH72-F1
#
_entry.id   AF-A0A930MH72-F1
#
_cell.length_a   1.000
_cell.length_b   1.000
_cell.length_c   1.000
_cell.angle_alpha   90.00
_cell.angle_beta   90.00
_cell.angle_gamma   90.00
#
_symmetry.space_group_name_H-M   'P 1'
#
loop_
_entity.id
_entity.type
_entity.pdbx_description
1 polymer ?
#
loop_
_entity_poly.entity_id
_entity_poly.type
_entity_poly.pdbx_seq_one_letter_code
_entity_poly.pdbx_strand_id
1 'polypeptide(L)'
;MTHPIAMMKTCMAALLFVALFLLAQVEPAFAALYNGDIGETRFTSLDRWDNQSTYILKRYAKPSGGSGGGVVLVTPEPEQGTYEIVDPTQEAGRWNRSFDYDEKAGVLTLYDDGGPTERWTVLSRKGWWEPGDVQVEHLVPGSSAYDAVYEYQQDRGAHVAYIPGIGERTLPEYILNVMRMFSSIKDNLDQGETCMLDGDANGEFITFVVRKTKKQASAPQASPAVPARYMVIDANDSSEWTAFSYDTATGVFTMYEPDTDNGEKPYAYRRFLSDGRLEDNDLRDGTQGTFVQDDSGEYRAGSISIYRYVTDGMRLFLQKIR
;
A
#
# COMPACT_ATOMS: atom_id res chain seq x y z
N MET A 1 -11.02 -56.13 -28.36
CA MET A 1 -11.90 -55.38 -27.44
C MET A 1 -11.01 -54.68 -26.44
N THR A 2 -10.83 -53.38 -26.63
CA THR A 2 -9.77 -52.57 -26.01
C THR A 2 -10.37 -51.71 -24.89
N HIS A 3 -9.90 -51.99 -23.68
CA HIS A 3 -9.72 -51.13 -22.49
C HIS A 3 -10.91 -50.47 -21.76
N PRO A 4 -11.15 -50.86 -20.48
CA PRO A 4 -11.83 -50.04 -19.45
C PRO A 4 -10.89 -49.05 -18.72
N ILE A 5 -9.68 -48.80 -19.26
CA ILE A 5 -8.61 -48.04 -18.58
C ILE A 5 -8.85 -46.52 -18.61
N ALA A 6 -9.67 -46.02 -19.54
CA ALA A 6 -9.94 -44.58 -19.66
C ALA A 6 -10.82 -44.03 -18.53
N MET A 7 -11.77 -44.83 -18.02
CA MET A 7 -12.75 -44.37 -17.01
C MET A 7 -12.16 -44.33 -15.59
N MET A 8 -11.08 -45.08 -15.32
CA MET A 8 -10.44 -45.12 -14.01
C MET A 8 -9.48 -43.93 -13.78
N LYS A 9 -9.02 -43.25 -14.85
CA LYS A 9 -8.14 -42.07 -14.76
C LYS A 9 -8.90 -40.77 -14.50
N THR A 10 -10.09 -40.62 -15.07
CA THR A 10 -10.93 -39.42 -14.86
C THR A 10 -11.50 -39.35 -13.44
N CYS A 11 -11.90 -40.48 -12.85
CA CYS A 11 -12.35 -40.52 -11.46
C CYS A 11 -11.22 -40.30 -10.45
N MET A 12 -9.99 -40.77 -10.71
CA MET A 12 -8.85 -40.50 -9.84
C MET A 12 -8.38 -39.05 -9.90
N ALA A 13 -8.46 -38.39 -11.05
CA ALA A 13 -8.20 -36.95 -11.16
C ALA A 13 -9.23 -36.16 -10.36
N ALA A 14 -10.53 -36.40 -10.53
CA ALA A 14 -11.57 -35.70 -9.77
C ALA A 14 -11.45 -35.87 -8.24
N LEU A 15 -11.07 -37.06 -7.76
CA LEU A 15 -10.86 -37.32 -6.32
C LEU A 15 -9.59 -36.66 -5.75
N LEU A 16 -8.51 -36.57 -6.52
CA LEU A 16 -7.32 -35.77 -6.16
C LEU A 16 -7.60 -34.26 -6.19
N PHE A 17 -8.49 -33.81 -7.10
CA PHE A 17 -8.93 -32.42 -7.22
C PHE A 17 -9.78 -31.94 -6.04
N VAL A 18 -10.64 -32.81 -5.49
CA VAL A 18 -11.42 -32.51 -4.27
C VAL A 18 -10.53 -32.56 -3.03
N ALA A 19 -9.54 -33.47 -2.97
CA ALA A 19 -8.59 -33.54 -1.86
C ALA A 19 -7.65 -32.33 -1.77
N LEU A 20 -7.27 -31.71 -2.89
CA LEU A 20 -6.47 -30.47 -2.88
C LEU A 20 -7.25 -29.27 -2.30
N PHE A 21 -8.55 -29.17 -2.59
CA PHE A 21 -9.41 -28.13 -2.03
C PHE A 21 -9.85 -28.44 -0.58
N LEU A 22 -9.98 -29.72 -0.20
CA LEU A 22 -10.29 -30.12 1.18
C LEU A 22 -9.10 -30.02 2.14
N LEU A 23 -7.85 -30.18 1.65
CA LEU A 23 -6.65 -29.95 2.47
C LEU A 23 -6.37 -28.47 2.73
N ALA A 24 -7.02 -27.56 1.99
CA ALA A 24 -7.04 -26.13 2.30
C ALA A 24 -7.99 -25.77 3.47
N GLN A 25 -8.59 -26.76 4.14
CA GLN A 25 -9.45 -26.58 5.32
C GLN A 25 -8.81 -27.05 6.64
N VAL A 26 -7.50 -27.33 6.64
CA VAL A 26 -6.73 -27.51 7.89
C VAL A 26 -6.15 -26.15 8.28
N GLU A 27 -6.41 -25.73 9.52
CA GLU A 27 -6.07 -24.46 10.20
C GLU A 27 -5.13 -23.48 9.46
N PRO A 28 -5.48 -22.19 9.37
CA PRO A 28 -4.79 -21.26 8.48
C PRO A 28 -3.40 -20.94 9.04
N ALA A 29 -2.38 -21.61 8.53
CA ALA A 29 -1.13 -20.94 8.26
C ALA A 29 -1.47 -19.81 7.27
N PHE A 30 -1.59 -18.58 7.75
CA PHE A 30 -1.87 -17.40 6.93
C PHE A 30 -0.88 -17.37 5.75
N ALA A 31 -1.35 -17.79 4.58
CA ALA A 31 -0.60 -17.72 3.34
C ALA A 31 -0.34 -16.25 3.00
N ALA A 32 0.87 -15.94 2.53
CA ALA A 32 1.34 -14.58 2.29
C ALA A 32 0.64 -13.94 1.08
N LEU A 33 -0.55 -13.39 1.32
CA LEU A 33 -1.20 -12.47 0.39
C LEU A 33 -0.25 -11.30 0.10
N TYR A 34 -0.20 -10.87 -1.16
CA TYR A 34 0.53 -9.66 -1.52
C TYR A 34 -0.14 -8.47 -0.83
N ASN A 35 0.65 -7.76 -0.03
CA ASN A 35 0.20 -6.59 0.75
C ASN A 35 0.94 -5.31 0.37
N GLY A 36 1.86 -5.36 -0.60
CA GLY A 36 2.63 -4.19 -1.02
C GLY A 36 1.76 -3.13 -1.70
N ASP A 37 2.19 -1.88 -1.63
CA ASP A 37 1.55 -0.82 -2.41
C ASP A 37 1.92 -0.95 -3.90
N ILE A 38 1.00 -0.55 -4.77
CA ILE A 38 1.16 -0.53 -6.23
C ILE A 38 1.00 0.88 -6.80
N GLY A 39 0.72 1.87 -5.93
CA GLY A 39 0.30 3.22 -6.27
C GLY A 39 -1.07 3.26 -6.96
N GLU A 40 -1.50 4.46 -7.34
CA GLU A 40 -2.62 4.63 -8.26
C GLU A 40 -2.13 4.48 -9.71
N THR A 41 -2.86 3.76 -10.55
CA THR A 41 -2.55 3.70 -11.98
C THR A 41 -3.80 3.78 -12.81
N ARG A 42 -3.82 4.76 -13.70
CA ARG A 42 -4.85 4.92 -14.72
C ARG A 42 -4.48 4.10 -15.93
N PHE A 43 -5.43 3.33 -16.45
CA PHE A 43 -5.29 2.58 -17.68
C PHE A 43 -6.58 2.64 -18.50
N THR A 44 -6.47 2.48 -19.80
CA THR A 44 -7.60 2.49 -20.72
C THR A 44 -7.98 1.05 -21.05
N SER A 45 -9.26 0.72 -20.94
CA SER A 45 -9.81 -0.60 -21.27
C SER A 45 -11.24 -0.44 -21.81
N LEU A 46 -11.86 -1.55 -22.20
CA LEU A 46 -13.27 -1.61 -22.55
C LEU A 46 -14.14 -1.86 -21.33
N ASP A 47 -15.25 -1.14 -21.26
CA ASP A 47 -16.33 -1.34 -20.28
C ASP A 47 -17.23 -2.53 -20.65
N ARG A 48 -18.28 -2.79 -19.85
CA ARG A 48 -19.22 -3.89 -20.09
C ARG A 48 -20.07 -3.73 -21.36
N TRP A 49 -20.03 -2.58 -22.01
CA TRP A 49 -20.75 -2.26 -23.24
C TRP A 49 -19.79 -2.04 -24.42
N ASP A 50 -18.53 -2.51 -24.29
CA ASP A 50 -17.47 -2.41 -25.29
C ASP A 50 -17.07 -0.97 -25.64
N ASN A 51 -17.36 0.01 -24.77
CA ASN A 51 -16.85 1.38 -24.94
C ASN A 51 -15.50 1.52 -24.27
N GLN A 52 -14.65 2.37 -24.86
CA GLN A 52 -13.37 2.71 -24.26
C GLN A 52 -13.57 3.63 -23.05
N SER A 53 -13.14 3.17 -21.88
CA SER A 53 -13.22 3.89 -20.61
C SER A 53 -11.85 3.94 -19.92
N THR A 54 -11.72 4.85 -18.96
CA THR A 54 -10.52 4.96 -18.12
C THR A 54 -10.80 4.29 -16.79
N TYR A 55 -9.92 3.37 -16.41
CA TYR A 55 -9.99 2.65 -15.15
C TYR A 55 -8.83 3.04 -14.24
N ILE A 56 -9.07 2.95 -12.94
CA ILE A 56 -8.09 3.20 -11.90
C ILE A 56 -7.82 1.90 -11.17
N LEU A 57 -6.58 1.41 -11.22
CA LEU A 57 -6.09 0.32 -10.38
C LEU A 57 -5.37 0.92 -9.17
N LYS A 58 -5.78 0.56 -7.96
CA LYS A 58 -5.12 0.98 -6.71
C LYS A 58 -5.35 0.00 -5.57
N ARG A 59 -4.53 0.09 -4.52
CA ARG A 59 -4.77 -0.63 -3.25
C ARG A 59 -5.94 0.01 -2.49
N TYR A 60 -6.70 -0.84 -1.79
CA TYR A 60 -7.84 -0.48 -0.96
C TYR A 60 -7.75 -1.21 0.39
N ALA A 61 -8.07 -0.51 1.47
CA ALA A 61 -8.22 -1.09 2.80
C ALA A 61 -9.62 -0.76 3.35
N LYS A 62 -10.28 -1.77 3.92
CA LYS A 62 -11.58 -1.59 4.60
C LYS A 62 -11.35 -0.75 5.88
N PRO A 63 -12.15 0.30 6.13
CA PRO A 63 -12.04 1.02 7.40
C PRO A 63 -12.39 0.09 8.58
N SER A 64 -11.55 0.10 9.60
CA SER A 64 -11.78 -0.64 10.84
C SER A 64 -12.88 0.03 11.65
N GLY A 65 -14.08 -0.55 11.65
CA GLY A 65 -15.17 -0.20 12.57
C GLY A 65 -16.37 0.49 11.91
N GLY A 66 -17.33 -0.31 11.45
CA GLY A 66 -18.64 0.18 11.03
C GLY A 66 -19.47 -0.93 10.40
N SER A 67 -20.63 -1.24 10.98
CA SER A 67 -21.59 -2.24 10.46
C SER A 67 -22.42 -1.72 9.27
N GLY A 68 -21.86 -0.83 8.45
CA GLY A 68 -22.55 -0.22 7.31
C GLY A 68 -21.70 -0.34 6.04
N GLY A 69 -22.24 -0.98 5.01
CA GLY A 69 -21.62 -1.23 3.71
C GLY A 69 -21.43 0.01 2.84
N GLY A 70 -20.78 1.05 3.37
CA GLY A 70 -20.33 2.20 2.59
C GLY A 70 -18.87 2.03 2.18
N VAL A 71 -18.60 1.81 0.90
CA VAL A 71 -17.25 1.84 0.34
C VAL A 71 -16.81 3.32 0.32
N VAL A 72 -15.96 3.72 1.27
CA VAL A 72 -15.41 5.08 1.29
C VAL A 72 -14.26 5.15 0.29
N LEU A 73 -14.29 6.15 -0.60
CA LEU A 73 -13.20 6.49 -1.50
C LEU A 73 -11.94 6.76 -0.65
N VAL A 74 -10.98 5.84 -0.66
CA VAL A 74 -9.64 6.14 -0.15
C VAL A 74 -9.01 7.07 -1.17
N THR A 75 -9.03 8.37 -0.85
CA THR A 75 -8.13 9.36 -1.44
C THR A 75 -6.72 8.77 -1.33
N PRO A 76 -5.94 8.67 -2.43
CA PRO A 76 -4.58 8.17 -2.32
C PRO A 76 -3.89 8.92 -1.19
N GLU A 77 -3.42 8.17 -0.18
CA GLU A 77 -2.48 8.73 0.75
C GLU A 77 -1.30 9.21 -0.13
N PRO A 78 -0.88 10.47 -0.03
CA PRO A 78 0.22 10.99 -0.85
C PRO A 78 1.39 10.02 -0.78
N GLU A 79 2.17 9.88 -1.88
CA GLU A 79 3.36 9.01 -1.91
C GLU A 79 4.13 9.19 -0.60
N GLN A 80 4.12 8.16 0.26
CA GLN A 80 4.68 8.28 1.59
C GLN A 80 6.20 8.29 1.49
N GLY A 81 6.85 9.25 2.13
CA GLY A 81 8.29 9.32 2.16
C GLY A 81 8.90 9.81 0.85
N THR A 82 8.36 10.88 0.27
CA THR A 82 8.87 11.52 -0.95
C THR A 82 10.36 11.85 -0.87
N TYR A 83 10.84 12.14 0.34
CA TYR A 83 12.23 12.47 0.63
C TYR A 83 12.80 11.55 1.71
N GLU A 84 14.12 11.45 1.76
CA GLU A 84 14.84 10.66 2.74
C GLU A 84 16.01 11.46 3.35
N ILE A 85 16.20 11.26 4.65
CA ILE A 85 17.38 11.61 5.43
C ILE A 85 18.28 10.38 5.42
N VAL A 86 19.53 10.54 5.00
CA VAL A 86 20.50 9.46 4.86
C VAL A 86 21.78 9.84 5.58
N ASP A 87 22.15 9.07 6.60
CA ASP A 87 23.46 9.15 7.22
C ASP A 87 24.49 8.43 6.32
N PRO A 88 25.46 9.14 5.73
CA PRO A 88 26.47 8.55 4.86
C PRO A 88 27.57 7.80 5.62
N THR A 89 27.64 7.91 6.94
CA THR A 89 28.77 7.43 7.76
C THR A 89 28.53 6.12 8.50
N GLN A 90 27.31 5.58 8.50
CA GLN A 90 26.94 4.42 9.32
C GLN A 90 26.58 3.18 8.48
N GLU A 91 27.23 2.05 8.78
CA GLU A 91 26.89 0.70 8.28
C GLU A 91 25.51 0.20 8.75
N ALA A 92 24.76 0.98 9.54
CA ALA A 92 23.49 0.56 10.16
C ALA A 92 22.28 1.47 9.89
N GLY A 93 22.40 2.57 9.14
CA GLY A 93 21.25 3.42 8.77
C GLY A 93 20.39 3.92 9.94
N ARG A 94 20.95 3.98 11.15
CA ARG A 94 20.23 4.23 12.43
C ARG A 94 19.40 5.50 12.42
N TRP A 95 19.92 6.54 11.77
CA TRP A 95 19.32 7.87 11.67
C TRP A 95 18.58 8.10 10.36
N ASN A 96 18.56 7.11 9.47
CA ASN A 96 17.86 7.21 8.21
C ASN A 96 16.36 7.24 8.45
N ARG A 97 15.67 8.16 7.80
CA ARG A 97 14.21 8.30 7.86
C ARG A 97 13.73 8.72 6.49
N SER A 98 12.62 8.15 6.03
CA SER A 98 11.85 8.78 4.94
C SER A 98 10.83 9.72 5.55
N PHE A 99 10.45 10.76 4.80
CA PHE A 99 9.50 11.76 5.27
C PHE A 99 8.75 12.44 4.13
N ASP A 100 7.59 12.99 4.50
CA ASP A 100 6.87 13.99 3.71
C ASP A 100 6.75 15.27 4.50
N TYR A 101 6.67 16.39 3.79
CA TYR A 101 6.50 17.70 4.38
C TYR A 101 5.42 18.50 3.65
N ASP A 102 4.33 18.81 4.36
CA ASP A 102 3.33 19.77 3.92
C ASP A 102 3.76 21.16 4.38
N GLU A 103 4.35 21.92 3.47
CA GLU A 103 4.83 23.29 3.73
C GLU A 103 3.68 24.25 4.12
N LYS A 104 2.47 24.02 3.61
CA LYS A 104 1.32 24.89 3.87
C LYS A 104 0.78 24.67 5.28
N ALA A 105 0.76 23.42 5.72
CA ALA A 105 0.33 23.06 7.07
C ALA A 105 1.47 23.14 8.10
N GLY A 106 2.74 23.17 7.66
CA GLY A 106 3.90 23.06 8.55
C GLY A 106 3.99 21.70 9.22
N VAL A 107 3.62 20.64 8.50
CA VAL A 107 3.51 19.28 9.02
C VAL A 107 4.55 18.38 8.36
N LEU A 108 5.43 17.81 9.16
CA LEU A 108 6.35 16.75 8.77
C LEU A 108 5.82 15.40 9.24
N THR A 109 5.76 14.42 8.36
CA THR A 109 5.44 13.02 8.71
C THR A 109 6.68 12.17 8.48
N LEU A 110 7.15 11.48 9.52
CA LEU A 110 8.27 10.55 9.47
C LEU A 110 7.77 9.13 9.25
N TYR A 111 8.55 8.34 8.52
CA TYR A 111 8.27 6.94 8.26
C TYR A 111 9.48 6.05 8.58
N ASP A 112 9.16 4.81 8.93
CA ASP A 112 10.07 3.67 8.97
C ASP A 112 9.56 2.54 8.06
N ASP A 113 10.19 1.36 8.11
CA ASP A 113 9.78 0.17 7.33
C ASP A 113 8.34 -0.30 7.65
N GLY A 114 7.79 0.10 8.80
CA GLY A 114 6.44 -0.22 9.26
C GLY A 114 5.37 0.81 8.86
N GLY A 115 5.76 1.95 8.31
CA GLY A 115 4.87 3.03 7.90
C GLY A 115 5.08 4.32 8.72
N PRO A 116 4.06 5.18 8.88
CA PRO A 116 4.22 6.45 9.57
C PRO A 116 4.47 6.24 11.06
N THR A 117 5.55 6.83 11.58
CA THR A 117 5.96 6.69 12.98
C THR A 117 5.60 7.90 13.82
N GLU A 118 5.81 9.11 13.26
CA GLU A 118 5.64 10.36 13.98
C GLU A 118 5.12 11.45 13.05
N ARG A 119 4.31 12.37 13.59
CA ARG A 119 3.87 13.60 12.92
C ARG A 119 4.28 14.80 13.75
N TRP A 120 5.02 15.70 13.13
CA TRP A 120 5.55 16.91 13.75
C TRP A 120 4.86 18.12 13.13
N THR A 121 4.13 18.88 13.94
CA THR A 121 3.38 20.06 13.52
C THR A 121 3.96 21.31 14.17
N VAL A 122 4.35 22.28 13.35
CA VAL A 122 4.78 23.60 13.86
C VAL A 122 3.54 24.41 14.25
N LEU A 123 3.33 24.64 15.55
CA LEU A 123 2.06 25.18 16.05
C LEU A 123 1.87 26.67 15.75
N SER A 124 2.92 27.48 15.88
CA SER A 124 2.93 28.91 15.53
C SER A 124 4.33 29.50 15.71
N ARG A 125 4.77 30.34 14.78
CA ARG A 125 6.04 31.07 14.90
C ARG A 125 5.92 32.14 15.99
N LYS A 126 6.75 32.06 17.05
CA LYS A 126 6.71 33.00 18.19
C LYS A 126 7.31 34.38 17.88
N GLY A 127 8.03 34.53 16.77
CA GLY A 127 8.56 35.81 16.29
C GLY A 127 9.23 35.71 14.92
N TRP A 128 9.83 36.81 14.43
CA TRP A 128 10.55 36.80 13.15
C TRP A 128 11.81 35.92 13.16
N TRP A 129 12.38 35.68 14.34
CA TRP A 129 13.64 34.96 14.55
C TRP A 129 13.51 33.77 15.52
N GLU A 130 12.37 33.64 16.19
CA GLU A 130 12.14 32.60 17.20
C GLU A 130 11.44 31.39 16.59
N PRO A 131 12.03 30.18 16.70
CA PRO A 131 11.36 28.95 16.32
C PRO A 131 10.01 28.82 17.03
N GLY A 132 9.00 28.34 16.30
CA GLY A 132 7.73 27.97 16.92
C GLY A 132 7.85 26.72 17.76
N ASP A 133 6.87 26.50 18.63
CA ASP A 133 6.73 25.22 19.34
C ASP A 133 6.34 24.11 18.35
N VAL A 134 6.70 22.88 18.68
CA VAL A 134 6.47 21.71 17.84
C VAL A 134 5.60 20.72 18.60
N GLN A 135 4.42 20.42 18.06
CA GLN A 135 3.62 19.30 18.52
C GLN A 135 4.11 18.03 17.84
N VAL A 136 4.39 16.99 18.61
CA VAL A 136 4.73 15.66 18.09
C VAL A 136 3.66 14.66 18.50
N GLU A 137 3.08 14.00 17.50
CA GLU A 137 2.14 12.88 17.64
C GLU A 137 2.87 11.59 17.23
N HIS A 138 2.84 10.55 18.06
CA HIS A 138 3.42 9.26 17.76
C HIS A 138 2.34 8.34 17.20
N LEU A 139 2.49 7.96 15.94
CA LEU A 139 1.47 7.30 15.14
C LEU A 139 1.47 5.77 15.28
N VAL A 140 2.49 5.20 15.95
CA VAL A 140 2.55 3.77 16.23
C VAL A 140 1.50 3.38 17.28
N PRO A 141 0.72 2.30 17.09
CA PRO A 141 -0.27 1.87 18.08
C PRO A 141 0.34 1.67 19.46
N GLY A 142 -0.22 2.36 20.46
CA GLY A 142 0.23 2.29 21.86
C GLY A 142 1.32 3.28 22.26
N SER A 143 1.82 4.13 21.35
CA SER A 143 2.83 5.15 21.67
C SER A 143 2.27 6.53 22.01
N SER A 144 0.95 6.72 22.07
CA SER A 144 0.33 8.03 22.36
C SER A 144 0.71 8.62 23.72
N ALA A 145 1.28 7.81 24.63
CA ALA A 145 1.83 8.29 25.89
C ALA A 145 3.01 9.26 25.72
N TYR A 146 3.64 9.27 24.53
CA TYR A 146 4.76 10.16 24.21
C TYR A 146 4.32 11.43 23.46
N ASP A 147 3.03 11.58 23.16
CA ASP A 147 2.50 12.77 22.50
C ASP A 147 2.70 14.00 23.37
N ALA A 148 3.31 15.04 22.80
CA ALA A 148 3.65 16.23 23.56
C ALA A 148 3.83 17.46 22.66
N VAL A 149 3.71 18.62 23.29
CA VAL A 149 4.17 19.89 22.72
C VAL A 149 5.54 20.18 23.28
N TYR A 150 6.52 20.30 22.38
CA TYR A 150 7.88 20.67 22.68
C TYR A 150 8.05 22.17 22.49
N GLU A 151 8.35 22.84 23.59
CA GLU A 151 8.54 24.29 23.62
C GLU A 151 10.00 24.62 23.31
N TYR A 152 10.23 25.64 22.48
CA TYR A 152 11.59 26.11 22.25
C TYR A 152 12.13 26.87 23.47
N GLN A 153 13.15 26.32 24.11
CA GLN A 153 13.85 26.93 25.24
C GLN A 153 15.11 27.66 24.74
N GLN A 154 15.08 29.00 24.73
CA GLN A 154 16.13 29.84 24.17
C GLN A 154 17.50 29.67 24.85
N ASP A 155 17.51 29.48 26.16
CA ASP A 155 18.71 29.28 26.98
C ASP A 155 19.42 27.95 26.66
N ARG A 156 18.67 26.96 26.17
CA ARG A 156 19.18 25.65 25.75
C ARG A 156 19.34 25.50 24.25
N GLY A 157 18.75 26.40 23.46
CA GLY A 157 18.69 26.28 22.00
C GLY A 157 17.95 25.02 21.53
N ALA A 158 17.01 24.51 22.32
CA ALA A 158 16.41 23.19 22.10
C ALA A 158 14.90 23.18 22.31
N HIS A 159 14.21 22.26 21.61
CA HIS A 159 12.78 22.00 21.78
C HIS A 159 12.58 20.93 22.85
N VAL A 160 11.98 21.31 23.98
CA VAL A 160 11.91 20.46 25.18
C VAL A 160 10.45 20.32 25.63
N ALA A 161 10.08 19.09 26.03
CA ALA A 161 8.79 18.80 26.66
C ALA A 161 9.00 18.03 27.96
N TYR A 162 8.13 18.25 28.94
CA TYR A 162 8.03 17.39 30.12
C TYR A 162 6.78 16.52 30.00
N ILE A 163 6.98 15.22 29.81
CA ILE A 163 5.88 14.28 29.57
C ILE A 163 5.53 13.57 30.89
N PRO A 164 4.29 13.68 31.40
CA PRO A 164 3.90 13.06 32.66
C PRO A 164 4.18 11.56 32.69
N GLY A 165 4.87 11.09 33.72
CA GLY A 165 5.23 9.67 33.90
C GLY A 165 6.43 9.19 33.07
N ILE A 166 6.96 10.01 32.17
CA ILE A 166 8.12 9.69 31.32
C ILE A 166 9.32 10.59 31.64
N GLY A 167 9.05 11.88 31.90
CA GLY A 167 10.08 12.87 32.22
C GLY A 167 10.38 13.83 31.06
N GLU A 168 11.50 14.54 31.18
CA GLU A 168 11.95 15.50 30.16
C GLU A 168 12.40 14.79 28.88
N ARG A 169 12.00 15.34 27.74
CA ARG A 169 12.40 14.91 26.40
C ARG A 169 12.82 16.13 25.58
N THR A 170 13.76 15.91 24.68
CA THR A 170 14.27 16.93 23.74
C THR A 170 14.14 16.39 22.33
N LEU A 171 13.66 17.21 21.39
CA LEU A 171 13.58 16.80 19.98
C LEU A 171 14.98 16.78 19.35
N PRO A 172 15.29 15.77 18.51
CA PRO A 172 16.54 15.73 17.78
C PRO A 172 16.63 16.87 16.76
N GLU A 173 17.77 17.57 16.76
CA GLU A 173 17.99 18.74 15.92
C GLU A 173 18.10 18.39 14.44
N TYR A 174 18.62 17.20 14.10
CA TYR A 174 18.77 16.80 12.70
C TYR A 174 17.42 16.80 11.95
N ILE A 175 16.32 16.40 12.60
CA ILE A 175 14.96 16.45 12.03
C ILE A 175 14.45 17.89 11.97
N LEU A 176 14.68 18.68 13.03
CA LEU A 176 14.31 20.11 13.05
C LEU A 176 15.01 20.89 11.94
N ASN A 177 16.28 20.60 11.65
CA ASN A 177 17.04 21.27 10.60
C ASN A 177 16.51 20.93 9.21
N VAL A 178 16.05 19.70 8.98
CA VAL A 178 15.32 19.33 7.76
C VAL A 178 14.06 20.17 7.61
N MET A 179 13.21 20.22 8.63
CA MET A 179 11.97 21.02 8.61
C MET A 179 12.25 22.51 8.32
N ARG A 180 13.27 23.08 8.96
CA ARG A 180 13.65 24.50 8.82
C ARG A 180 14.18 24.83 7.42
N MET A 181 14.99 23.94 6.85
CA MET A 181 15.65 24.17 5.55
C MET A 181 14.79 23.77 4.36
N PHE A 182 13.74 22.94 4.58
CA PHE A 182 13.04 22.24 3.52
C PHE A 182 12.57 23.15 2.38
N SER A 183 11.86 24.24 2.68
CA SER A 183 11.38 25.18 1.65
C SER A 183 12.49 25.81 0.81
N SER A 184 13.71 25.91 1.34
CA SER A 184 14.86 26.47 0.60
C SER A 184 15.56 25.44 -0.26
N ILE A 185 15.43 24.14 0.05
CA ILE A 185 16.14 23.06 -0.65
C ILE A 185 15.23 22.24 -1.56
N LYS A 186 13.91 22.30 -1.36
CA LYS A 186 12.91 21.45 -2.03
C LYS A 186 13.05 21.41 -3.54
N ASP A 187 13.12 22.58 -4.20
CA ASP A 187 13.18 22.65 -5.66
C ASP A 187 14.42 21.94 -6.23
N ASN A 188 15.55 21.98 -5.52
CA ASN A 188 16.77 21.28 -5.88
C ASN A 188 16.61 19.77 -5.65
N LEU A 189 16.02 19.36 -4.53
CA LEU A 189 15.72 17.95 -4.25
C LEU A 189 14.80 17.37 -5.34
N ASP A 190 13.79 18.13 -5.78
CA ASP A 190 12.87 17.72 -6.84
C ASP A 190 13.54 17.54 -8.20
N GLN A 191 14.62 18.27 -8.46
CA GLN A 191 15.49 18.11 -9.63
C GLN A 191 16.50 16.96 -9.49
N GLY A 192 16.50 16.26 -8.35
CA GLY A 192 17.36 15.11 -8.06
C GLY A 192 18.68 15.47 -7.39
N GLU A 193 18.87 16.72 -6.96
CA GLU A 193 20.02 17.11 -6.15
C GLU A 193 19.90 16.60 -4.72
N THR A 194 21.00 16.68 -3.99
CA THR A 194 21.09 16.28 -2.59
C THR A 194 21.60 17.45 -1.75
N CYS A 195 21.07 17.65 -0.56
CA CYS A 195 21.54 18.65 0.38
C CYS A 195 22.23 18.00 1.57
N MET A 196 23.45 18.42 1.89
CA MET A 196 24.12 18.02 3.13
C MET A 196 23.76 18.99 4.24
N LEU A 197 23.38 18.44 5.40
CA LEU A 197 23.06 19.18 6.61
C LEU A 197 23.76 18.53 7.80
N ASP A 198 23.89 19.30 8.87
CA ASP A 198 24.41 18.83 10.15
C ASP A 198 23.36 19.01 11.25
N GLY A 199 23.41 18.19 12.29
CA GLY A 199 22.56 18.35 13.46
C GLY A 199 22.78 17.29 14.53
N ASP A 200 22.36 17.61 15.76
CA ASP A 200 22.33 16.64 16.85
C ASP A 200 21.24 15.57 16.64
N ALA A 201 21.63 14.30 16.82
CA ALA A 201 20.77 13.13 16.82
C ALA A 201 20.80 12.44 18.19
N ASN A 202 20.19 13.09 19.19
CA ASN A 202 20.09 12.60 20.57
C ASN A 202 21.47 12.51 21.27
N GLY A 203 22.26 13.58 21.19
CA GLY A 203 23.57 13.70 21.81
C GLY A 203 24.74 13.29 20.92
N GLU A 204 24.47 12.88 19.68
CA GLU A 204 25.48 12.57 18.66
C GLU A 204 25.35 13.57 17.51
N PHE A 205 26.38 14.38 17.26
CA PHE A 205 26.38 15.32 16.14
C PHE A 205 26.70 14.58 14.84
N ILE A 206 25.77 14.60 13.89
CA ILE A 206 25.87 13.87 12.62
C ILE A 206 25.85 14.82 11.43
N THR A 207 26.58 14.45 10.38
CA THR A 207 26.41 15.02 9.03
C THR A 207 25.56 14.05 8.22
N PHE A 208 24.50 14.53 7.59
CA PHE A 208 23.55 13.70 6.86
C PHE A 208 23.16 14.34 5.52
N VAL A 209 22.60 13.53 4.64
CA VAL A 209 22.15 13.92 3.30
C VAL A 209 20.63 13.86 3.23
N VAL A 210 20.02 14.95 2.81
CA VAL A 210 18.61 14.99 2.40
C VAL A 210 18.54 14.83 0.89
N ARG A 211 17.73 13.91 0.41
CA ARG A 211 17.50 13.70 -1.02
C ARG A 211 16.07 13.27 -1.31
N LYS A 212 15.65 13.41 -2.55
CA LYS A 212 14.42 12.79 -3.03
C LYS A 212 14.61 11.27 -3.06
N THR A 213 13.63 10.55 -2.54
CA THR A 213 13.71 9.09 -2.40
C THR A 213 13.91 8.46 -3.76
N LYS A 214 14.99 7.68 -3.91
CA LYS A 214 15.18 6.86 -5.11
C LYS A 214 14.19 5.72 -5.03
N LYS A 215 13.14 5.74 -5.85
CA LYS A 215 12.10 4.70 -5.89
C LYS A 215 12.75 3.32 -5.97
N GLN A 216 12.80 2.64 -4.82
CA GLN A 216 12.95 1.21 -4.68
C GLN A 216 11.56 0.75 -4.23
N ALA A 217 10.95 -0.20 -4.95
CA ALA A 217 9.59 -0.66 -4.68
C ALA A 217 9.38 -0.83 -3.18
N SER A 218 8.45 -0.08 -2.60
CA SER A 218 8.24 -0.01 -1.15
C SER A 218 8.13 -1.43 -0.57
N ALA A 219 8.87 -1.69 0.51
CA ALA A 219 8.86 -2.97 1.18
C ALA A 219 7.42 -3.37 1.56
N PRO A 220 7.09 -4.68 1.54
CA PRO A 220 5.78 -5.15 1.97
C PRO A 220 5.51 -4.66 3.39
N GLN A 221 4.47 -3.85 3.58
CA GLN A 221 4.02 -3.44 4.92
C GLN A 221 3.82 -4.69 5.79
N ALA A 222 4.25 -4.58 7.05
CA ALA A 222 3.92 -5.55 8.09
C ALA A 222 2.41 -5.84 8.06
N SER A 223 2.09 -7.12 7.92
CA SER A 223 0.76 -7.71 7.73
C SER A 223 -0.37 -6.88 8.34
N PRO A 224 -1.20 -6.18 7.55
CA PRO A 224 -2.45 -5.65 8.07
C PRO A 224 -3.31 -6.82 8.56
N ALA A 225 -3.97 -6.65 9.71
CA ALA A 225 -4.94 -7.62 10.24
C ALA A 225 -6.12 -7.90 9.28
N VAL A 226 -6.25 -7.08 8.23
CA VAL A 226 -7.17 -7.24 7.10
C VAL A 226 -6.33 -7.40 5.83
N PRO A 227 -6.49 -8.48 5.06
CA PRO A 227 -5.81 -8.65 3.78
C PRO A 227 -5.96 -7.44 2.86
N ALA A 228 -4.85 -6.99 2.25
CA ALA A 228 -4.92 -5.97 1.21
C ALA A 228 -5.83 -6.42 0.06
N ARG A 229 -6.69 -5.52 -0.38
CA ARG A 229 -7.46 -5.67 -1.62
C ARG A 229 -7.00 -4.62 -2.60
N TYR A 230 -7.01 -4.94 -3.88
CA TYR A 230 -6.69 -4.04 -4.98
C TYR A 230 -7.96 -3.87 -5.80
N MET A 231 -8.30 -2.65 -6.16
CA MET A 231 -9.58 -2.32 -6.77
C MET A 231 -9.33 -1.71 -8.14
N VAL A 232 -10.09 -2.19 -9.13
CA VAL A 232 -10.24 -1.61 -10.46
C VAL A 232 -11.58 -0.90 -10.47
N ILE A 233 -11.55 0.41 -10.69
CA ILE A 233 -12.73 1.30 -10.62
C ILE A 233 -12.84 2.05 -11.93
N ASP A 234 -14.06 2.19 -12.46
CA ASP A 234 -14.29 3.13 -13.56
C ASP A 234 -14.07 4.57 -13.08
N ALA A 235 -13.22 5.33 -13.77
CA ALA A 235 -12.90 6.70 -13.40
C ALA A 235 -14.10 7.65 -13.54
N ASN A 236 -15.09 7.30 -14.36
CA ASN A 236 -16.30 8.08 -14.60
C ASN A 236 -17.50 7.57 -13.76
N ASP A 237 -17.45 6.34 -13.25
CA ASP A 237 -18.49 5.75 -12.41
C ASP A 237 -17.88 4.94 -11.25
N SER A 238 -17.79 5.55 -10.08
CA SER A 238 -17.24 4.90 -8.89
C SER A 238 -18.09 3.75 -8.34
N SER A 239 -19.32 3.55 -8.84
CA SER A 239 -20.15 2.39 -8.48
C SER A 239 -19.76 1.13 -9.25
N GLU A 240 -19.12 1.28 -10.41
CA GLU A 240 -18.62 0.18 -11.23
C GLU A 240 -17.18 -0.15 -10.80
N TRP A 241 -17.04 -1.20 -9.99
CA TRP A 241 -15.74 -1.65 -9.54
C TRP A 241 -15.66 -3.16 -9.35
N THR A 242 -14.45 -3.68 -9.47
CA THR A 242 -14.09 -5.01 -8.97
C THR A 242 -12.86 -4.89 -8.09
N ALA A 243 -12.78 -5.71 -7.04
CA ALA A 243 -11.60 -5.80 -6.20
C ALA A 243 -11.03 -7.21 -6.21
N PHE A 244 -9.77 -7.35 -5.85
CA PHE A 244 -9.13 -8.64 -5.68
C PHE A 244 -8.05 -8.63 -4.61
N SER A 245 -7.83 -9.78 -3.97
CA SER A 245 -6.58 -10.07 -3.28
C SER A 245 -5.74 -11.02 -4.13
N TYR A 246 -4.43 -11.06 -3.92
CA TYR A 246 -3.52 -11.90 -4.68
C TYR A 246 -2.64 -12.75 -3.76
N ASP A 247 -2.66 -14.06 -3.97
CA ASP A 247 -1.79 -15.01 -3.28
C ASP A 247 -0.53 -15.23 -4.12
N THR A 248 0.62 -14.82 -3.58
CA THR A 248 1.92 -14.92 -4.26
C THR A 248 2.44 -16.36 -4.37
N ALA A 249 2.01 -17.25 -3.49
CA ALA A 249 2.44 -18.65 -3.48
C ALA A 249 1.69 -19.46 -4.54
N THR A 250 0.39 -19.20 -4.70
CA THR A 250 -0.46 -19.96 -5.64
C THR A 250 -0.70 -19.24 -6.97
N GLY A 251 -0.44 -17.93 -7.02
CA GLY A 251 -0.74 -17.06 -8.16
C GLY A 251 -2.23 -16.79 -8.33
N VAL A 252 -3.04 -17.05 -7.31
CA VAL A 252 -4.50 -16.95 -7.37
C VAL A 252 -4.96 -15.55 -6.97
N PHE A 253 -5.83 -14.98 -7.79
CA PHE A 253 -6.65 -13.82 -7.50
C PHE A 253 -7.95 -14.27 -6.86
N THR A 254 -8.29 -13.72 -5.71
CA THR A 254 -9.64 -13.85 -5.14
C THR A 254 -10.41 -12.59 -5.47
N MET A 255 -11.52 -12.71 -6.20
CA MET A 255 -12.25 -11.59 -6.81
C MET A 255 -13.48 -11.19 -5.97
N TYR A 256 -13.73 -9.89 -5.86
CA TYR A 256 -14.83 -9.26 -5.11
C TYR A 256 -15.51 -8.20 -5.99
N GLU A 257 -16.81 -7.98 -5.78
CA GLU A 257 -17.60 -7.01 -6.55
C GLU A 257 -18.74 -6.47 -5.67
N PRO A 258 -19.32 -5.30 -6.00
CA PRO A 258 -20.38 -4.69 -5.20
C PRO A 258 -21.63 -5.57 -5.09
N ASP A 259 -21.99 -6.28 -6.16
CA ASP A 259 -23.21 -7.09 -6.22
C ASP A 259 -23.15 -8.37 -5.35
N THR A 260 -21.95 -8.78 -4.95
CA THR A 260 -21.72 -9.99 -4.12
C THR A 260 -21.44 -9.59 -2.67
N ASP A 261 -22.51 -9.54 -1.86
CA ASP A 261 -22.45 -9.20 -0.43
C ASP A 261 -21.69 -7.88 -0.16
N ASN A 262 -21.86 -6.88 -1.04
CA ASN A 262 -21.15 -5.60 -1.01
C ASN A 262 -19.62 -5.74 -0.99
N GLY A 263 -19.11 -6.77 -1.67
CA GLY A 263 -17.69 -7.13 -1.70
C GLY A 263 -17.20 -7.87 -0.47
N GLU A 264 -18.05 -8.25 0.49
CA GLU A 264 -17.62 -9.01 1.67
C GLU A 264 -17.24 -10.45 1.31
N LYS A 265 -17.90 -11.04 0.32
CA LYS A 265 -17.66 -12.40 -0.16
C LYS A 265 -17.01 -12.40 -1.54
N PRO A 266 -16.12 -13.37 -1.80
CA PRO A 266 -15.59 -13.54 -3.13
C PRO A 266 -16.70 -13.97 -4.08
N TYR A 267 -16.65 -13.49 -5.32
CA TYR A 267 -17.50 -13.98 -6.40
C TYR A 267 -16.74 -14.93 -7.33
N ALA A 268 -15.41 -14.89 -7.36
CA ALA A 268 -14.62 -15.80 -8.19
C ALA A 268 -13.20 -16.01 -7.67
N TYR A 269 -12.58 -17.12 -8.08
CA TYR A 269 -11.14 -17.33 -7.97
C TYR A 269 -10.53 -17.46 -9.37
N ARG A 270 -9.44 -16.73 -9.63
CA ARG A 270 -8.83 -16.63 -10.95
C ARG A 270 -7.33 -16.82 -10.93
N ARG A 271 -6.74 -17.42 -11.96
CA ARG A 271 -5.29 -17.58 -12.07
C ARG A 271 -4.83 -17.56 -13.52
N PHE A 272 -3.84 -16.72 -13.83
CA PHE A 272 -3.19 -16.77 -15.14
C PHE A 272 -2.23 -17.96 -15.20
N LEU A 273 -2.37 -18.76 -16.25
CA LEU A 273 -1.49 -19.86 -16.57
C LEU A 273 -0.26 -19.36 -17.33
N SER A 274 0.83 -20.13 -17.28
CA SER A 274 2.08 -19.80 -17.97
C SER A 274 1.95 -19.74 -19.49
N ASP A 275 0.91 -20.37 -20.06
CA ASP A 275 0.60 -20.38 -21.49
C ASP A 275 -0.35 -19.23 -21.91
N GLY A 276 -0.66 -18.30 -20.99
CA GLY A 276 -1.49 -17.13 -21.26
C GLY A 276 -2.99 -17.35 -21.10
N ARG A 277 -3.44 -18.58 -20.84
CA ARG A 277 -4.85 -18.86 -20.50
C ARG A 277 -5.17 -18.41 -19.08
N LEU A 278 -6.47 -18.31 -18.76
CA LEU A 278 -6.96 -17.93 -17.44
C LEU A 278 -7.81 -19.07 -16.88
N GLU A 279 -7.45 -19.60 -15.72
CA GLU A 279 -8.37 -20.43 -14.95
C GLU A 279 -9.34 -19.53 -14.18
N ASP A 280 -10.61 -19.88 -14.20
CA ASP A 280 -11.68 -19.16 -13.53
C ASP A 280 -12.60 -20.17 -12.82
N ASN A 281 -13.01 -19.79 -11.62
CA ASN A 281 -13.99 -20.48 -10.79
C ASN A 281 -14.94 -19.42 -10.24
N ASP A 282 -16.02 -19.14 -10.96
CA ASP A 282 -17.07 -18.20 -10.59
C ASP A 282 -18.07 -18.88 -9.64
N LEU A 283 -18.23 -18.29 -8.46
CA LEU A 283 -19.04 -18.80 -7.36
C LEU A 283 -20.51 -18.39 -7.48
N ARG A 284 -20.85 -17.44 -8.38
CA ARG A 284 -22.22 -16.94 -8.54
C ARG A 284 -23.08 -17.90 -9.33
N ASP A 285 -22.52 -18.43 -10.42
CA ASP A 285 -23.20 -19.36 -11.33
C ASP A 285 -22.58 -20.77 -11.30
N GLY A 286 -21.49 -20.97 -10.56
CA GLY A 286 -20.78 -22.24 -10.46
C GLY A 286 -19.95 -22.58 -11.70
N THR A 287 -19.71 -21.60 -12.58
CA THR A 287 -18.88 -21.79 -13.76
C THR A 287 -17.44 -22.02 -13.35
N GLN A 288 -16.87 -23.14 -13.80
CA GLN A 288 -15.46 -23.45 -13.61
C GLN A 288 -14.84 -23.87 -14.94
N GLY A 289 -13.72 -23.27 -15.31
CA GLY A 289 -13.07 -23.61 -16.56
C GLY A 289 -11.80 -22.85 -16.88
N THR A 290 -11.28 -23.12 -18.07
CA THR A 290 -10.14 -22.42 -18.64
C THR A 290 -10.61 -21.51 -19.77
N PHE A 291 -10.36 -20.22 -19.61
CA PHE A 291 -10.69 -19.17 -20.55
C PHE A 291 -9.48 -18.86 -21.43
N VAL A 292 -9.75 -18.60 -22.70
CA VAL A 292 -8.76 -18.24 -23.71
C VAL A 292 -9.01 -16.80 -24.13
N GLN A 293 -7.93 -16.03 -24.30
CA GLN A 293 -8.04 -14.68 -24.83
C GLN A 293 -8.36 -14.73 -26.33
N ASP A 294 -9.40 -14.01 -26.75
CA ASP A 294 -9.76 -13.86 -28.16
C ASP A 294 -9.03 -12.67 -28.83
N ASP A 295 -9.30 -12.45 -30.12
CA ASP A 295 -8.69 -11.36 -30.90
C ASP A 295 -9.06 -9.96 -30.39
N SER A 296 -10.16 -9.84 -29.64
CA SER A 296 -10.57 -8.58 -29.00
C SER A 296 -9.79 -8.32 -27.69
N GLY A 297 -9.10 -9.34 -27.18
CA GLY A 297 -8.40 -9.31 -25.90
C GLY A 297 -9.25 -9.76 -24.71
N GLU A 298 -10.50 -10.19 -24.94
CA GLU A 298 -11.40 -10.67 -23.89
C GLU A 298 -11.15 -12.16 -23.60
N TYR A 299 -11.25 -12.54 -22.33
CA TYR A 299 -11.15 -13.93 -21.92
C TYR A 299 -12.50 -14.62 -22.05
N ARG A 300 -12.56 -15.71 -22.83
CA ARG A 300 -13.79 -16.46 -23.10
C ARG A 300 -13.67 -17.96 -22.84
N ALA A 301 -14.77 -18.55 -22.38
CA ALA A 301 -15.01 -19.98 -22.35
C ALA A 301 -16.44 -20.26 -22.85
N GLY A 302 -16.56 -20.72 -24.11
CA GLY A 302 -17.87 -20.88 -24.74
C GLY A 302 -18.57 -19.52 -24.94
N SER A 303 -19.79 -19.39 -24.42
CA SER A 303 -20.56 -18.14 -24.46
C SER A 303 -20.30 -17.21 -23.28
N ILE A 304 -19.46 -17.61 -22.33
CA ILE A 304 -19.15 -16.86 -21.12
C ILE A 304 -17.87 -16.07 -21.35
N SER A 305 -17.86 -14.81 -20.94
CA SER A 305 -16.69 -13.95 -21.01
C SER A 305 -16.49 -13.20 -19.70
N ILE A 306 -15.24 -12.80 -19.46
CA ILE A 306 -14.87 -11.96 -18.32
C ILE A 306 -14.61 -10.56 -18.86
N TYR A 307 -15.26 -9.56 -18.27
CA TYR A 307 -15.09 -8.17 -18.67
C TYR A 307 -13.61 -7.79 -18.74
N ARG A 308 -13.22 -7.21 -19.87
CA ARG A 308 -11.83 -6.96 -20.22
C ARG A 308 -11.08 -6.12 -19.19
N TYR A 309 -11.72 -5.08 -18.65
CA TYR A 309 -11.09 -4.21 -17.64
C TYR A 309 -10.66 -4.96 -16.38
N VAL A 310 -11.33 -6.08 -16.05
CA VAL A 310 -10.97 -6.93 -14.91
C VAL A 310 -9.66 -7.64 -15.19
N THR A 311 -9.56 -8.32 -16.35
CA THR A 311 -8.35 -9.05 -16.71
C THR A 311 -7.18 -8.13 -17.03
N ASP A 312 -7.43 -6.96 -17.64
CA ASP A 312 -6.41 -5.95 -17.90
C ASP A 312 -5.87 -5.38 -16.58
N GLY A 313 -6.74 -5.10 -15.61
CA GLY A 313 -6.35 -4.68 -14.26
C GLY A 313 -5.53 -5.74 -13.52
N MET A 314 -5.93 -7.02 -13.58
CA MET A 314 -5.15 -8.12 -12.98
C MET A 314 -3.77 -8.27 -13.62
N ARG A 315 -3.66 -8.14 -14.95
CA ARG A 315 -2.38 -8.20 -15.67
C ARG A 315 -1.48 -7.02 -15.31
N LEU A 316 -2.04 -5.82 -15.29
CA LEU A 316 -1.32 -4.61 -14.90
C LEU A 316 -0.81 -4.69 -13.46
N PHE A 317 -1.61 -5.26 -12.56
CA PHE A 317 -1.18 -5.58 -11.20
C PHE A 317 0.03 -6.51 -11.18
N LEU A 318 0.01 -7.63 -11.93
CA LEU A 318 1.16 -8.54 -12.02
C LEU A 318 2.41 -7.86 -12.57
N GLN A 319 2.29 -6.89 -13.47
CA GLN A 319 3.44 -6.14 -13.98
C GLN A 319 4.08 -5.25 -12.92
N LYS A 320 3.30 -4.80 -11.93
CA LYS A 320 3.77 -3.89 -10.87
C LYS A 320 4.41 -4.58 -9.68
N ILE A 321 4.08 -5.85 -9.46
CA ILE A 321 4.61 -6.64 -8.33
C ILE A 321 5.79 -7.53 -8.75
N ARG A 322 6.22 -7.43 -10.01
CA ARG A 322 7.36 -8.16 -10.59
C ARG A 322 8.61 -7.30 -10.61
#